data_AF-A0A7J4UAX6-F1
#
_entry.id   AF-A0A7J4UAX6-F1
#
_cell.length_a   1.000
_cell.length_b   1.000
_cell.length_c   1.000
_cell.angle_alpha   90.00
_cell.angle_beta   90.00
_cell.angle_gamma   90.00
#
_symmetry.space_group_name_H-M   'P 1'
#
loop_
_entity.id
_entity.type
_entity.pdbx_description
1 polymer ?
#
loop_
_entity_poly.entity_id
_entity_poly.type
_entity_poly.pdbx_seq_one_letter_code
_entity_poly.pdbx_strand_id
1 'polypeptide(L)'
;MKTRSVKGKDMQSGGRDEKVLGITSTVSGTASVLGSWQVCHSICLGIISLLSVIGITLTGMPLGFLTRIAVPMWSVAVILYGAVLMMYIRRRCVSRNLLLINGGLIIAGMPFQAVSPFKTILWVVGGIVVLAGIAGYVRAFIEKKKEGCCSAAVPVKRKPGQKKWYVLLTIIVSLTLIIVFLAFISGPALQDDSAKRSIKKPLFLQTEGNDLGKNVVDTSQSATRSTGDTSPGGVAIDLTLVQDKDGVIIMEIQANTHSVELSGYDLRRMTTLERAGKKYTPSSASSLSGHHAKGIITFDRVEGKGPVTVLITGIPQVMERVFSWDESAGG
;
A
#
# COMPACT_ATOMS: atom_id res chain seq x y z
N MET A 1 58.89 -59.64 -8.71
CA MET A 1 57.66 -59.17 -8.05
C MET A 1 56.74 -58.58 -9.11
N LYS A 2 55.55 -59.17 -9.30
CA LYS A 2 54.60 -58.83 -10.38
C LYS A 2 53.30 -58.35 -9.74
N THR A 3 53.10 -57.04 -9.69
CA THR A 3 51.91 -56.43 -9.10
C THR A 3 50.74 -56.52 -10.10
N ARG A 4 49.68 -57.23 -9.70
CA ARG A 4 48.44 -57.33 -10.48
C ARG A 4 47.59 -56.08 -10.25
N SER A 5 47.25 -55.41 -11.34
CA SER A 5 46.23 -54.36 -11.40
C SER A 5 44.84 -54.99 -11.30
N VAL A 6 44.12 -54.68 -10.22
CA VAL A 6 42.72 -55.08 -10.03
C VAL A 6 41.83 -54.04 -10.70
N LYS A 7 41.22 -54.45 -11.81
CA LYS A 7 40.25 -53.67 -12.59
C LYS A 7 38.88 -53.79 -11.89
N GLY A 8 38.54 -52.78 -11.08
CA GLY A 8 37.22 -52.65 -10.46
C GLY A 8 36.16 -52.35 -11.51
N LYS A 9 35.24 -53.31 -11.68
CA LYS A 9 34.02 -53.22 -12.49
C LYS A 9 32.88 -52.65 -11.63
N ASP A 10 32.14 -51.75 -12.26
CA ASP A 10 30.68 -51.61 -12.21
C ASP A 10 30.03 -51.37 -10.84
N MET A 11 29.68 -50.11 -10.58
CA MET A 11 28.64 -49.78 -9.59
C MET A 11 27.55 -48.93 -10.24
N GLN A 12 26.58 -49.69 -10.76
CA GLN A 12 25.13 -49.44 -10.79
C GLN A 12 24.61 -48.04 -11.14
N SER A 13 24.05 -47.99 -12.35
CA SER A 13 22.96 -47.10 -12.74
C SER A 13 21.70 -47.41 -11.92
N GLY A 14 21.34 -46.54 -11.00
CA GLY A 14 20.04 -46.54 -10.33
C GLY A 14 19.57 -45.11 -10.09
N GLY A 15 18.36 -44.79 -10.54
CA GLY A 15 17.61 -43.61 -10.08
C GLY A 15 17.96 -42.27 -10.73
N ARG A 16 17.68 -42.09 -12.03
CA ARG A 16 17.66 -40.75 -12.64
C ARG A 16 16.41 -39.94 -12.24
N ASP A 17 15.38 -40.59 -11.72
CA ASP A 17 14.10 -39.94 -11.37
C ASP A 17 14.04 -39.43 -9.91
N GLU A 18 14.78 -40.04 -8.97
CA GLU A 18 14.85 -39.55 -7.57
C GLU A 18 15.65 -38.24 -7.44
N LYS A 19 16.64 -38.01 -8.30
CA LYS A 19 17.42 -36.76 -8.28
C LYS A 19 16.65 -35.56 -8.84
N VAL A 20 15.60 -35.80 -9.62
CA VAL A 20 14.77 -34.72 -10.19
C VAL A 20 13.71 -34.29 -9.19
N LEU A 21 13.11 -35.22 -8.44
CA LEU A 21 12.11 -34.93 -7.40
C LEU A 21 12.69 -34.21 -6.17
N GLY A 22 13.94 -34.50 -5.81
CA GLY A 22 14.63 -33.83 -4.69
C GLY A 22 15.03 -32.37 -4.95
N ILE A 23 15.10 -31.93 -6.22
CA ILE A 23 15.47 -30.55 -6.58
C ILE A 23 14.22 -29.66 -6.72
N THR A 24 13.08 -30.24 -7.12
CA THR A 24 11.81 -29.50 -7.22
C THR A 24 11.25 -29.06 -5.87
N SER A 25 11.49 -29.80 -4.79
CA SER A 25 11.03 -29.43 -3.44
C SER A 25 11.79 -28.22 -2.84
N THR A 26 13.04 -27.97 -3.24
CA THR A 26 13.81 -26.79 -2.81
C THR A 26 13.41 -25.51 -3.55
N VAL A 27 12.92 -25.63 -4.79
CA VAL A 27 12.49 -24.49 -5.61
C VAL A 27 11.11 -23.97 -5.17
N SER A 28 10.20 -24.86 -4.77
CA SER A 28 8.90 -24.47 -4.21
C SER A 28 9.04 -23.73 -2.86
N GLY A 29 10.02 -24.13 -2.03
CA GLY A 29 10.29 -23.47 -0.74
C GLY A 29 10.94 -22.08 -0.87
N THR A 30 11.68 -21.81 -1.96
CA THR A 30 12.33 -20.51 -2.20
C THR A 30 11.45 -19.55 -3.01
N ALA A 31 10.52 -20.04 -3.82
CA ALA A 31 9.53 -19.21 -4.49
C ALA A 31 8.59 -18.49 -3.51
N SER A 32 8.32 -19.09 -2.33
CA SER A 32 7.57 -18.45 -1.24
C SER A 32 8.31 -17.29 -0.56
N VAL A 33 9.63 -17.16 -0.76
CA VAL A 33 10.48 -16.13 -0.13
C VAL A 33 10.61 -14.87 -1.00
N LEU A 34 10.28 -14.93 -2.29
CA LEU A 34 10.47 -13.80 -3.22
C LEU A 34 9.33 -12.78 -3.22
N GLY A 35 8.23 -13.07 -2.54
CA GLY A 35 7.31 -12.03 -2.10
C GLY A 35 7.86 -11.40 -0.83
N SER A 36 8.60 -10.28 -0.93
CA SER A 36 9.00 -9.48 0.24
C SER A 36 7.79 -9.08 1.11
N TRP A 37 6.56 -9.21 0.58
CA TRP A 37 5.30 -9.07 1.31
C TRP A 37 4.87 -10.34 2.09
N GLN A 38 5.12 -11.55 1.57
CA GLN A 38 4.80 -12.81 2.25
C GLN A 38 5.85 -13.21 3.29
N VAL A 39 7.12 -12.82 3.11
CA VAL A 39 8.15 -13.01 4.14
C VAL A 39 7.81 -12.18 5.37
N CYS A 40 7.42 -10.91 5.18
CA CYS A 40 6.91 -10.10 6.27
C CYS A 40 5.67 -10.76 6.88
N HIS A 41 4.68 -11.21 6.10
CA HIS A 41 3.49 -11.81 6.71
C HIS A 41 3.79 -13.11 7.48
N SER A 42 4.70 -13.96 7.01
CA SER A 42 5.05 -15.22 7.68
C SER A 42 5.86 -14.99 8.96
N ILE A 43 6.82 -14.06 8.93
CA ILE A 43 7.60 -13.69 10.12
C ILE A 43 6.72 -12.95 11.13
N CYS A 44 5.81 -12.10 10.65
CA CYS A 44 4.90 -11.36 11.49
C CYS A 44 3.82 -12.24 12.09
N LEU A 45 3.26 -13.19 11.34
CA LEU A 45 2.36 -14.21 11.88
C LEU A 45 3.10 -15.11 12.88
N GLY A 46 4.38 -15.42 12.64
CA GLY A 46 5.22 -16.13 13.61
C GLY A 46 5.43 -15.35 14.91
N ILE A 47 5.75 -14.05 14.81
CA ILE A 47 5.91 -13.16 15.98
C ILE A 47 4.58 -12.95 16.70
N ILE A 48 3.47 -12.75 15.98
CA ILE A 48 2.12 -12.61 16.55
C ILE A 48 1.73 -13.92 17.25
N SER A 49 2.01 -15.07 16.65
CA SER A 49 1.77 -16.38 17.28
C SER A 49 2.58 -16.54 18.56
N LEU A 50 3.84 -16.11 18.60
CA LEU A 50 4.69 -16.17 19.79
C LEU A 50 4.20 -15.20 20.89
N LEU A 51 3.81 -13.99 20.52
CA LEU A 51 3.27 -12.99 21.44
C LEU A 51 1.91 -13.41 22.00
N SER A 52 1.10 -14.12 21.19
CA SER A 52 -0.17 -14.69 21.62
C SER A 52 0.01 -15.79 22.68
N VAL A 53 1.12 -16.55 22.66
CA VAL A 53 1.43 -17.54 23.70
C VAL A 53 1.77 -16.85 25.04
N ILE A 54 2.32 -15.64 25.00
CA ILE A 54 2.63 -14.82 26.18
C ILE A 54 1.39 -14.03 26.65
N GLY A 55 0.24 -14.17 25.97
CA GLY A 55 -1.01 -13.47 26.30
C GLY A 55 -1.07 -12.03 25.80
N ILE A 56 -0.12 -11.60 24.95
CA ILE A 56 -0.11 -10.25 24.36
C ILE A 56 -0.92 -10.31 23.06
N THR A 57 -2.16 -9.84 23.11
CA THR A 57 -2.99 -9.68 21.92
C THR A 57 -2.71 -8.31 21.30
N LEU A 58 -2.22 -8.30 20.06
CA LEU A 58 -2.02 -7.06 19.29
C LEU A 58 -3.26 -6.80 18.45
N THR A 59 -4.15 -5.94 18.92
CA THR A 59 -5.28 -5.43 18.14
C THR A 59 -4.82 -4.28 17.25
N GLY A 60 -4.81 -4.46 15.93
CA GLY A 60 -4.45 -3.44 14.94
C GLY A 60 -3.68 -4.00 13.74
N MET A 61 -3.12 -3.12 12.89
CA MET A 61 -2.01 -3.49 11.99
C MET A 61 -0.69 -3.27 12.73
N PRO A 62 -0.17 -4.24 13.51
CA PRO A 62 1.03 -4.06 14.34
C PRO A 62 2.28 -3.68 13.54
N LEU A 63 2.24 -3.76 12.20
CA LEU A 63 3.36 -3.47 11.30
C LEU A 63 3.15 -2.22 10.44
N GLY A 64 2.18 -1.38 10.77
CA GLY A 64 2.06 -0.04 10.17
C GLY A 64 3.38 0.73 10.26
N PHE A 65 4.17 0.52 11.33
CA PHE A 65 5.48 1.15 11.49
C PHE A 65 6.51 0.71 10.43
N LEU A 66 6.44 -0.54 9.92
CA LEU A 66 7.38 -1.00 8.89
C LEU A 66 7.18 -0.29 7.57
N THR A 67 6.01 0.28 7.30
CA THR A 67 5.79 1.07 6.09
C THR A 67 6.65 2.34 6.08
N ARG A 68 6.92 2.92 7.26
CA ARG A 68 7.85 4.06 7.41
C ARG A 68 9.30 3.67 7.16
N ILE A 69 9.67 2.41 7.44
CA ILE A 69 11.03 1.88 7.24
C ILE A 69 11.21 1.29 5.83
N ALA A 70 10.13 0.86 5.19
CA ALA A 70 10.16 0.24 3.88
C ALA A 70 10.73 1.19 2.81
N VAL A 71 10.35 2.46 2.83
CA VAL A 71 10.84 3.48 1.89
C VAL A 71 12.35 3.74 2.03
N PRO A 72 12.92 3.99 3.22
CA PRO A 72 14.36 4.15 3.35
C PRO A 72 15.13 2.86 3.05
N MET A 73 14.62 1.69 3.44
CA MET A 73 15.26 0.40 3.12
C MET A 73 15.29 0.14 1.61
N TRP A 74 14.19 0.39 0.90
CA TRP A 74 14.13 0.28 -0.55
C TRP A 74 15.06 1.29 -1.24
N SER A 75 15.13 2.53 -0.74
CA SER A 75 16.05 3.56 -1.25
C SER A 75 17.51 3.12 -1.13
N VAL A 76 17.91 2.54 0.01
CA VAL A 76 19.26 1.97 0.18
C VAL A 76 19.51 0.84 -0.83
N ALA A 77 18.54 -0.05 -1.05
CA ALA A 77 18.66 -1.12 -2.03
C ALA A 77 18.85 -0.59 -3.46
N VAL A 78 18.11 0.47 -3.85
CA VAL A 78 18.26 1.14 -5.16
C VAL A 78 19.63 1.77 -5.31
N ILE A 79 20.13 2.48 -4.28
CA ILE A 79 21.45 3.10 -4.30
C ILE A 79 22.56 2.05 -4.44
N LEU A 80 22.50 0.98 -3.64
CA LEU A 80 23.44 -0.13 -3.71
C LEU A 80 23.40 -0.83 -5.07
N TYR A 81 22.20 -1.08 -5.61
CA TYR A 81 22.04 -1.63 -6.95
C TYR A 81 22.65 -0.72 -8.01
N GLY A 82 22.46 0.60 -7.91
CA GLY A 82 23.09 1.60 -8.77
C GLY A 82 24.62 1.54 -8.72
N ALA A 83 25.22 1.39 -7.54
CA ALA A 83 26.66 1.24 -7.38
C ALA A 83 27.19 -0.05 -8.03
N VAL A 84 26.49 -1.19 -7.85
CA VAL A 84 26.85 -2.46 -8.49
C VAL A 84 26.69 -2.36 -10.01
N LEU A 85 25.64 -1.69 -10.49
CA LEU A 85 25.42 -1.45 -11.92
C LEU A 85 26.55 -0.59 -12.51
N MET A 86 26.99 0.46 -11.80
CA MET A 86 28.14 1.27 -12.20
C MET A 86 29.43 0.43 -12.28
N MET A 87 29.70 -0.42 -11.28
CA MET A 87 30.85 -1.33 -11.30
C MET A 87 30.76 -2.32 -12.46
N TYR A 88 29.57 -2.83 -12.77
CA TYR A 88 29.36 -3.72 -13.91
C TYR A 88 29.67 -3.02 -15.24
N ILE A 89 29.25 -1.77 -15.41
CA ILE A 89 29.53 -0.99 -16.63
C ILE A 89 31.03 -0.72 -16.76
N ARG A 90 31.70 -0.33 -15.66
CA ARG A 90 33.13 0.03 -15.68
C ARG A 90 34.07 -1.16 -15.76
N ARG A 91 33.76 -2.26 -15.08
CA ARG A 91 34.69 -3.38 -14.86
C ARG A 91 34.20 -4.72 -15.42
N ARG A 92 32.91 -4.87 -15.75
CA ARG A 92 32.29 -6.12 -16.23
C ARG A 92 32.52 -7.35 -15.33
N CYS A 93 32.85 -7.16 -14.06
CA CYS A 93 33.16 -8.25 -13.12
C CYS A 93 31.91 -8.97 -12.59
N VAL A 94 30.71 -8.44 -12.82
CA VAL A 94 29.46 -8.97 -12.26
C VAL A 94 28.67 -9.72 -13.34
N SER A 95 28.04 -10.84 -12.97
CA SER A 95 27.21 -11.60 -13.89
C SER A 95 25.94 -10.82 -14.26
N ARG A 96 25.58 -10.85 -15.55
CA ARG A 96 24.37 -10.19 -16.07
C ARG A 96 23.09 -10.73 -15.45
N ASN A 97 23.03 -12.04 -15.27
CA ASN A 97 21.84 -12.71 -14.76
C ASN A 97 21.56 -12.32 -13.31
N LEU A 98 22.59 -12.17 -12.48
CA LEU A 98 22.45 -11.71 -11.10
C LEU A 98 21.94 -10.26 -11.02
N LEU A 99 22.41 -9.38 -11.92
CA LEU A 99 21.90 -8.01 -12.01
C LEU A 99 20.42 -7.98 -12.42
N LEU A 100 20.02 -8.81 -13.39
CA LEU A 100 18.62 -8.91 -13.79
C LEU A 100 17.73 -9.39 -12.64
N ILE A 101 18.15 -10.42 -11.89
CA ILE A 101 17.41 -10.91 -10.73
C ILE A 101 17.25 -9.80 -9.69
N ASN A 102 18.34 -9.15 -9.28
CA ASN A 102 18.29 -8.09 -8.26
C ASN A 102 17.46 -6.87 -8.72
N GLY A 103 17.60 -6.47 -9.99
CA GLY A 103 16.81 -5.38 -10.55
C GLY A 103 15.32 -5.70 -10.58
N GLY A 104 14.94 -6.92 -11.00
CA GLY A 104 13.55 -7.37 -11.01
C GLY A 104 12.94 -7.42 -9.60
N LEU A 105 13.70 -7.85 -8.59
CA LEU A 105 13.26 -7.87 -7.19
C LEU A 105 13.03 -6.45 -6.64
N ILE A 106 13.90 -5.49 -6.97
CA ILE A 106 13.73 -4.08 -6.56
C ILE A 106 12.49 -3.46 -7.20
N ILE A 107 12.20 -3.78 -8.47
CA ILE A 107 11.00 -3.31 -9.18
C ILE A 107 9.74 -3.92 -8.55
N ALA A 108 9.73 -5.23 -8.28
CA ALA A 108 8.60 -5.90 -7.65
C ALA A 108 8.36 -5.46 -6.19
N GLY A 109 9.41 -5.03 -5.49
CA GLY A 109 9.39 -4.65 -4.07
C GLY A 109 9.13 -3.17 -3.77
N MET A 110 8.62 -2.39 -4.73
CA MET A 110 8.43 -0.94 -4.58
C MET A 110 7.34 -0.58 -3.54
N PRO A 111 7.65 0.19 -2.47
CA PRO A 111 6.74 0.41 -1.34
C PRO A 111 5.87 1.69 -1.42
N PHE A 112 5.84 2.41 -2.55
CA PHE A 112 5.13 3.70 -2.61
C PHE A 112 3.61 3.52 -2.71
N GLN A 113 2.86 4.21 -1.85
CA GLN A 113 1.39 4.24 -1.94
C GLN A 113 0.90 4.97 -3.20
N ALA A 114 1.64 5.97 -3.68
CA ALA A 114 1.29 6.70 -4.90
C ALA A 114 1.26 5.81 -6.16
N VAL A 115 2.03 4.72 -6.18
CA VAL A 115 2.01 3.73 -7.29
C VAL A 115 1.16 2.50 -6.98
N SER A 116 0.36 2.53 -5.91
CA SER A 116 -0.58 1.48 -5.55
C SER A 116 -1.46 1.01 -6.72
N PRO A 117 -2.05 1.88 -7.57
CA PRO A 117 -2.84 1.40 -8.72
C PRO A 117 -2.01 0.62 -9.75
N PHE A 118 -0.70 0.84 -9.81
CA PHE A 118 0.22 0.14 -10.70
C PHE A 118 0.93 -1.05 -10.05
N LYS A 119 0.62 -1.36 -8.79
CA LYS A 119 1.31 -2.40 -8.02
C LYS A 119 1.30 -3.74 -8.74
N THR A 120 0.17 -4.15 -9.31
CA THR A 120 0.05 -5.39 -10.08
C THR A 120 0.98 -5.40 -11.29
N ILE A 121 1.07 -4.28 -12.02
CA ILE A 121 1.92 -4.16 -13.21
C ILE A 121 3.40 -4.24 -12.81
N LEU A 122 3.81 -3.50 -11.76
CA LEU A 122 5.19 -3.55 -11.24
C LEU A 122 5.58 -4.96 -10.78
N TRP A 123 4.65 -5.68 -10.16
CA TRP A 123 4.87 -7.06 -9.73
C TRP A 123 5.05 -8.01 -10.91
N VAL A 124 4.19 -7.91 -11.93
CA VAL A 124 4.27 -8.73 -13.16
C VAL A 124 5.56 -8.44 -13.90
N VAL A 125 5.89 -7.16 -14.12
CA VAL A 125 7.11 -6.74 -14.82
C VAL A 125 8.35 -7.18 -14.04
N GLY A 126 8.42 -6.91 -12.74
CA GLY A 126 9.52 -7.33 -11.89
C GLY A 126 9.68 -8.85 -11.86
N GLY A 127 8.58 -9.59 -11.75
CA GLY A 127 8.55 -11.05 -11.79
C GLY A 127 9.07 -11.63 -13.10
N ILE A 128 8.65 -11.09 -14.26
CA ILE A 128 9.16 -11.50 -15.58
C ILE A 128 10.67 -11.30 -15.67
N VAL A 129 11.18 -10.16 -15.19
CA VAL A 129 12.62 -9.85 -15.18
C VAL A 129 13.40 -10.83 -14.30
N VAL A 130 12.87 -11.16 -13.12
CA VAL A 130 13.47 -12.18 -12.22
C VAL A 130 13.51 -13.54 -12.89
N LEU A 131 12.39 -14.00 -13.47
CA LEU A 131 12.32 -15.29 -14.15
C LEU A 131 13.30 -15.38 -15.33
N ALA A 132 13.41 -14.31 -16.13
CA ALA A 132 14.39 -14.24 -17.21
C ALA A 132 15.84 -14.32 -16.69
N GLY A 133 16.14 -13.64 -15.58
CA GLY A 133 17.43 -13.70 -14.91
C GLY A 133 17.77 -15.10 -14.38
N ILE A 134 16.81 -15.77 -13.73
CA ILE A 134 16.97 -17.15 -13.24
C ILE A 134 17.17 -18.12 -14.40
N ALA A 135 16.33 -18.05 -15.44
CA ALA A 135 16.47 -18.91 -16.62
C ALA A 135 17.84 -18.74 -17.29
N GLY A 136 18.32 -17.50 -17.41
CA GLY A 136 19.66 -17.20 -17.91
C GLY A 136 20.77 -17.78 -17.02
N TYR A 137 20.61 -17.69 -15.70
CA TYR A 137 21.57 -18.23 -14.72
C TYR A 137 21.65 -19.77 -14.82
N VAL A 138 20.51 -20.45 -14.85
CA VAL A 138 20.43 -21.91 -14.96
C VAL A 138 21.04 -22.40 -16.28
N ARG A 139 20.73 -21.75 -17.40
CA ARG A 139 21.34 -22.09 -18.71
C ARG A 139 22.86 -22.00 -18.66
N ALA A 140 23.40 -20.89 -18.14
CA ALA A 140 24.85 -20.70 -18.00
C ALA A 140 25.49 -21.76 -17.08
N PHE A 141 24.79 -22.16 -16.02
CA PHE A 141 25.25 -23.21 -15.12
C PHE A 141 25.27 -24.60 -15.79
N ILE A 142 24.23 -24.94 -16.56
CA ILE A 142 24.17 -26.22 -17.31
C ILE A 142 25.27 -26.28 -18.37
N GLU A 143 25.50 -25.18 -19.10
CA GLU A 143 26.59 -25.09 -20.09
C GLU A 143 27.95 -25.32 -19.43
N LYS A 144 28.21 -24.68 -18.27
CA LYS A 144 29.45 -24.88 -17.51
C LYS A 144 29.65 -26.34 -17.06
N LYS A 145 28.57 -27.06 -16.75
CA LYS A 145 28.65 -28.47 -16.35
C LYS A 145 28.96 -29.40 -17.53
N LYS A 146 28.51 -29.05 -18.74
CA LYS A 146 28.79 -29.83 -19.97
C LYS A 146 30.25 -29.75 -20.40
N GLU A 147 30.94 -28.65 -20.09
CA GLU A 147 32.34 -28.45 -20.48
C GLU A 147 33.34 -29.24 -19.63
N GLY A 148 32.89 -29.89 -18.55
CA GLY A 148 33.71 -30.75 -17.71
C GLY A 148 34.74 -29.98 -16.87
N CYS A 149 34.78 -30.24 -15.56
CA CYS A 149 35.63 -29.52 -14.59
C CYS A 149 37.16 -29.59 -14.81
N CYS A 150 37.65 -30.17 -15.91
CA CYS A 150 39.09 -30.40 -16.13
C CYS A 150 39.63 -29.85 -17.45
N SER A 151 38.82 -29.22 -18.30
CA SER A 151 39.37 -28.59 -19.52
C SER A 151 39.87 -27.19 -19.20
N ALA A 152 41.20 -27.07 -19.15
CA ALA A 152 41.94 -25.81 -19.07
C ALA A 152 41.31 -24.76 -20.00
N ALA A 153 41.16 -23.54 -19.48
CA ALA A 153 40.49 -22.39 -20.08
C ALA A 153 40.65 -22.30 -21.62
N VAL A 154 39.71 -22.89 -22.37
CA VAL A 154 39.61 -22.63 -23.80
C VAL A 154 38.89 -21.29 -23.94
N PRO A 155 39.50 -20.28 -24.58
CA PRO A 155 38.84 -19.00 -24.79
C PRO A 155 37.59 -19.21 -25.65
N VAL A 156 36.41 -19.13 -25.02
CA VAL A 156 35.12 -19.23 -25.69
C VAL A 156 35.04 -18.14 -26.77
N LYS A 157 35.19 -18.54 -28.03
CA LYS A 157 34.96 -17.68 -29.21
C LYS A 157 33.50 -17.26 -29.22
N ARG A 158 33.21 -16.09 -28.65
CA ARG A 158 31.87 -15.48 -28.67
C ARG A 158 31.43 -15.25 -30.12
N LYS A 159 30.32 -15.84 -30.53
CA LYS A 159 29.70 -15.61 -31.85
C LYS A 159 29.46 -14.09 -32.07
N PRO A 160 29.99 -13.48 -33.14
CA PRO A 160 30.02 -12.02 -33.31
C PRO A 160 28.67 -11.32 -33.56
N GLY A 161 27.54 -12.04 -33.64
CA GLY A 161 26.22 -11.42 -33.91
C GLY A 161 25.37 -11.06 -32.69
N GLN A 162 25.61 -11.66 -31.52
CA GLN A 162 24.66 -11.61 -30.40
C GLN A 162 24.74 -10.30 -29.58
N LYS A 163 25.75 -9.45 -29.80
CA LYS A 163 25.97 -8.23 -29.01
C LYS A 163 24.97 -7.11 -29.31
N LYS A 164 24.46 -7.01 -30.54
CA LYS A 164 23.63 -5.87 -30.97
C LYS A 164 22.24 -5.88 -30.29
N TRP A 165 21.63 -7.05 -30.16
CA TRP A 165 20.29 -7.19 -29.58
C TRP A 165 20.23 -6.84 -28.09
N TYR A 166 21.25 -7.21 -27.31
CA TYR A 166 21.28 -6.88 -25.88
C TYR A 166 21.47 -5.39 -25.61
N VAL A 167 22.29 -4.70 -26.42
CA VAL A 167 22.47 -3.25 -26.30
C VAL A 167 21.15 -2.53 -26.56
N LEU A 168 20.42 -2.96 -27.61
CA LEU A 168 19.10 -2.41 -27.94
C LEU A 168 18.09 -2.65 -26.81
N LEU A 169 18.02 -3.87 -26.27
CA LEU A 169 17.13 -4.20 -25.15
C LEU A 169 17.43 -3.37 -23.90
N THR A 170 18.71 -3.19 -23.55
CA THR A 170 19.08 -2.35 -22.41
C THR A 170 18.72 -0.88 -22.62
N ILE A 171 18.85 -0.37 -23.85
CA ILE A 171 18.46 1.02 -24.17
C ILE A 171 16.94 1.18 -24.03
N ILE A 172 16.15 0.26 -24.58
CA ILE A 172 14.68 0.29 -24.50
C ILE A 172 14.23 0.28 -23.03
N VAL A 173 14.74 -0.67 -22.23
CA VAL A 173 14.36 -0.77 -20.80
C VAL A 173 14.74 0.50 -20.03
N SER A 174 15.94 1.04 -20.27
CA SER A 174 16.39 2.28 -19.65
C SER A 174 15.53 3.47 -20.06
N LEU A 175 15.15 3.56 -21.34
CA LEU A 175 14.29 4.62 -21.86
C LEU A 175 12.89 4.55 -21.23
N THR A 176 12.29 3.36 -21.12
CA THR A 176 11.00 3.19 -20.43
C THR A 176 11.08 3.57 -18.96
N LEU A 177 12.15 3.22 -18.24
CA LEU A 177 12.34 3.63 -16.85
C LEU A 177 12.48 5.15 -16.71
N ILE A 178 13.20 5.79 -17.63
CA ILE A 178 13.33 7.25 -17.68
C ILE A 178 11.99 7.91 -17.98
N ILE A 179 11.20 7.40 -18.92
CA ILE A 179 9.87 7.93 -19.23
C ILE A 179 8.93 7.82 -18.03
N VAL A 180 8.92 6.67 -17.33
CA VAL A 180 8.13 6.49 -16.10
C VAL A 180 8.60 7.44 -14.99
N PHE A 181 9.91 7.61 -14.83
CA PHE A 181 10.48 8.53 -13.86
C PHE A 181 10.16 10.00 -14.18
N LEU A 182 10.24 10.39 -15.46
CA LEU A 182 9.86 11.72 -15.91
C LEU A 182 8.36 11.95 -15.72
N ALA A 183 7.50 10.97 -16.05
CA ALA A 183 6.06 11.05 -15.78
C ALA A 183 5.74 11.13 -14.28
N PHE A 184 6.61 10.61 -13.42
CA PHE A 184 6.49 10.74 -11.97
C PHE A 184 6.92 12.14 -11.46
N ILE A 185 7.98 12.72 -12.03
CA ILE A 185 8.42 14.09 -11.72
C ILE A 185 7.46 15.13 -12.28
N SER A 186 6.93 14.89 -13.49
CA SER A 186 5.99 15.79 -14.18
C SER A 186 4.52 15.46 -13.90
N GLY A 187 4.25 14.39 -13.14
CA GLY A 187 2.97 14.21 -12.48
C GLY A 187 2.70 15.47 -11.67
N PRO A 188 1.49 16.05 -11.77
CA PRO A 188 1.22 17.35 -11.19
C PRO A 188 1.58 17.27 -9.70
N ALA A 189 2.59 18.05 -9.32
CA ALA A 189 2.70 18.53 -7.95
C ALA A 189 1.38 19.25 -7.68
N LEU A 190 0.37 18.52 -7.22
CA LEU A 190 -0.78 19.06 -6.52
C LEU A 190 -0.25 19.59 -5.18
N GLN A 191 0.58 20.62 -5.27
CA GLN A 191 0.63 21.69 -4.29
C GLN A 191 -0.76 22.31 -4.32
N ASP A 192 -1.61 21.87 -3.41
CA ASP A 192 -2.67 22.73 -2.93
C ASP A 192 -2.02 23.83 -2.08
N ASP A 193 -1.49 24.86 -2.73
CA ASP A 193 -0.97 26.08 -2.11
C ASP A 193 -2.10 27.02 -1.62
N SER A 194 -3.34 26.53 -1.53
CA SER A 194 -4.52 27.34 -1.19
C SER A 194 -4.80 27.46 0.32
N ALA A 195 -3.79 27.61 1.18
CA ALA A 195 -4.07 27.84 2.61
C ALA A 195 -3.00 28.62 3.39
N LYS A 196 -2.36 29.62 2.78
CA LYS A 196 -1.75 30.74 3.53
C LYS A 196 -2.57 32.02 3.36
N ARG A 197 -3.85 31.99 3.76
CA ARG A 197 -4.52 33.22 4.21
C ARG A 197 -4.51 33.25 5.73
N SER A 198 -3.72 34.19 6.24
CA SER A 198 -3.73 34.69 7.60
C SER A 198 -5.17 34.96 8.07
N ILE A 199 -5.75 33.98 8.79
CA ILE A 199 -6.94 34.22 9.59
C ILE A 199 -6.42 34.75 10.92
N LYS A 200 -6.64 36.05 11.14
CA LYS A 200 -6.59 36.66 12.48
C LYS A 200 -7.38 35.74 13.42
N LYS A 201 -6.69 35.15 14.40
CA LYS A 201 -7.31 34.39 15.50
C LYS A 201 -8.49 35.21 16.05
N PRO A 202 -9.75 34.76 15.94
CA PRO A 202 -10.75 35.22 16.87
C PRO A 202 -10.37 34.64 18.23
N LEU A 203 -10.14 35.53 19.18
CA LEU A 203 -9.96 35.21 20.59
C LEU A 203 -11.26 34.56 21.08
N PHE A 204 -11.38 33.24 20.92
CA PHE A 204 -12.47 32.47 21.46
C PHE A 204 -12.16 32.22 22.93
N LEU A 205 -12.89 32.93 23.79
CA LEU A 205 -12.95 32.70 25.23
C LEU A 205 -13.30 31.24 25.48
N GLN A 206 -12.34 30.47 25.99
CA GLN A 206 -12.63 29.26 26.74
C GLN A 206 -13.28 29.70 28.05
N THR A 207 -14.60 29.69 28.10
CA THR A 207 -15.33 29.56 29.36
C THR A 207 -15.34 28.09 29.71
N GLU A 208 -14.37 27.67 30.52
CA GLU A 208 -14.57 26.57 31.45
C GLU A 208 -15.63 27.04 32.47
N GLY A 209 -16.79 26.39 32.45
CA GLY A 209 -17.92 26.75 33.29
C GLY A 209 -18.75 25.52 33.58
N ASN A 210 -18.46 24.93 34.75
CA ASN A 210 -19.26 23.93 35.44
C ASN A 210 -20.77 24.23 35.42
N ASP A 211 -21.54 23.15 35.56
CA ASP A 211 -22.88 23.13 36.17
C ASP A 211 -23.92 24.08 35.58
N LEU A 212 -24.55 23.66 34.47
CA LEU A 212 -25.92 24.07 34.20
C LEU A 212 -26.80 22.85 33.90
N GLY A 213 -27.58 22.50 34.92
CA GLY A 213 -29.00 22.15 34.86
C GLY A 213 -29.48 21.38 33.62
N LYS A 214 -29.73 20.08 33.84
CA LYS A 214 -30.75 19.29 33.14
C LYS A 214 -32.11 20.01 33.16
N ASN A 215 -32.32 20.99 32.29
CA ASN A 215 -33.65 21.24 31.77
C ASN A 215 -33.80 20.31 30.57
N VAL A 216 -34.47 19.20 30.85
CA VAL A 216 -34.91 18.22 29.85
C VAL A 216 -35.85 18.94 28.91
N VAL A 217 -35.29 19.55 27.87
CA VAL A 217 -36.03 19.85 26.66
C VAL A 217 -36.26 18.47 26.05
N ASP A 218 -37.51 18.00 26.15
CA ASP A 218 -38.04 16.82 25.45
C ASP A 218 -37.93 17.07 23.94
N THR A 219 -36.71 16.98 23.44
CA THR A 219 -36.38 17.09 22.03
C THR A 219 -36.41 15.65 21.58
N SER A 220 -37.45 15.27 20.83
CA SER A 220 -37.56 13.98 20.17
C SER A 220 -36.35 13.79 19.26
N GLN A 221 -35.29 13.21 19.83
CA GLN A 221 -34.02 13.05 19.14
C GLN A 221 -34.22 11.97 18.10
N SER A 222 -34.05 12.32 16.82
CA SER A 222 -34.22 11.37 15.74
C SER A 222 -33.20 10.23 15.85
N ALA A 223 -33.53 9.07 15.30
CA ALA A 223 -32.64 7.92 15.31
C ALA A 223 -31.29 8.24 14.63
N THR A 224 -30.19 7.83 15.27
CA THR A 224 -28.85 7.88 14.68
C THR A 224 -28.74 6.96 13.47
N ARG A 225 -28.09 7.43 12.42
CA ARG A 225 -27.80 6.68 11.20
C ARG A 225 -26.29 6.51 11.05
N SER A 226 -25.85 5.29 10.74
CA SER A 226 -24.43 4.92 10.72
C SER A 226 -23.99 4.45 9.34
N THR A 227 -22.76 4.77 8.96
CA THR A 227 -22.11 4.27 7.72
C THR A 227 -20.64 3.94 7.95
N GLY A 228 -20.10 3.03 7.15
CA GLY A 228 -18.70 2.60 7.23
C GLY A 228 -18.41 1.67 8.41
N ASP A 229 -17.14 1.49 8.73
CA ASP A 229 -16.67 0.61 9.81
C ASP A 229 -15.36 1.15 10.42
N THR A 230 -14.90 0.53 11.51
CA THR A 230 -13.62 0.82 12.16
C THR A 230 -12.52 -0.16 11.75
N SER A 231 -12.67 -0.84 10.60
CA SER A 231 -11.63 -1.71 10.06
C SER A 231 -10.39 -0.88 9.68
N PRO A 232 -9.21 -1.49 9.49
CA PRO A 232 -8.01 -0.75 9.13
C PRO A 232 -8.17 0.01 7.80
N GLY A 233 -8.09 1.34 7.87
CA GLY A 233 -8.34 2.28 6.78
C GLY A 233 -9.79 2.78 6.71
N GLY A 234 -10.70 2.18 7.47
CA GLY A 234 -12.10 2.54 7.59
C GLY A 234 -12.35 3.70 8.54
N VAL A 235 -13.48 4.36 8.33
CA VAL A 235 -14.05 5.37 9.23
C VAL A 235 -15.53 5.03 9.41
N ALA A 236 -15.97 4.82 10.64
CA ALA A 236 -17.38 4.75 10.99
C ALA A 236 -17.89 6.18 11.24
N ILE A 237 -18.98 6.55 10.60
CA ILE A 237 -19.63 7.86 10.77
C ILE A 237 -21.05 7.62 11.24
N ASP A 238 -21.35 8.14 12.41
CA ASP A 238 -22.68 8.19 12.99
C ASP A 238 -23.20 9.63 12.88
N LEU A 239 -24.41 9.80 12.35
CA LEU A 239 -25.05 11.09 12.18
C LEU A 239 -26.42 11.05 12.84
N THR A 240 -26.71 12.06 13.67
CA THR A 240 -27.96 12.17 14.42
C THR A 240 -28.61 13.51 14.11
N LEU A 241 -29.86 13.52 13.68
CA LEU A 241 -30.66 14.74 13.54
C LEU A 241 -31.13 15.19 14.93
N VAL A 242 -30.57 16.29 15.42
CA VAL A 242 -30.83 16.82 16.77
C VAL A 242 -32.00 17.81 16.76
N GLN A 243 -32.06 18.66 15.74
CA GLN A 243 -33.08 19.69 15.63
C GLN A 243 -33.42 19.95 14.16
N ASP A 244 -34.70 20.12 13.87
CA ASP A 244 -35.24 20.62 12.61
C ASP A 244 -36.38 21.60 12.94
N LYS A 245 -36.04 22.88 13.12
CA LYS A 245 -37.01 23.90 13.55
C LYS A 245 -36.68 25.26 12.95
N ASP A 246 -37.70 25.98 12.48
CA ASP A 246 -37.60 27.36 11.98
C ASP A 246 -36.55 27.54 10.87
N GLY A 247 -36.41 26.52 10.01
CA GLY A 247 -35.43 26.51 8.93
C GLY A 247 -33.97 26.34 9.39
N VAL A 248 -33.75 25.97 10.65
CA VAL A 248 -32.45 25.60 11.19
C VAL A 248 -32.44 24.09 11.43
N ILE A 249 -31.47 23.42 10.79
CA ILE A 249 -31.22 21.99 10.98
C ILE A 249 -29.88 21.81 11.68
N ILE A 250 -29.90 21.14 12.84
CA ILE A 250 -28.71 20.83 13.62
C ILE A 250 -28.52 19.31 13.65
N MET A 251 -27.33 18.88 13.27
CA MET A 251 -26.93 17.48 13.25
C MET A 251 -25.70 17.29 14.12
N GLU A 252 -25.69 16.20 14.86
CA GLU A 252 -24.53 15.74 15.62
C GLU A 252 -23.84 14.63 14.84
N ILE A 253 -22.54 14.79 14.62
CA ILE A 253 -21.70 13.81 13.93
C ILE A 253 -20.71 13.21 14.92
N GLN A 254 -20.55 11.90 14.85
CA GLN A 254 -19.49 11.16 15.51
C GLN A 254 -18.70 10.38 14.46
N ALA A 255 -17.39 10.58 14.43
CA ALA A 255 -16.47 9.93 13.52
C ALA A 255 -15.47 9.08 14.30
N ASN A 256 -15.43 7.79 13.98
CA ASN A 256 -14.59 6.81 14.68
C ASN A 256 -13.68 6.10 13.66
N THR A 257 -12.38 6.09 13.91
CA THR A 257 -11.38 5.40 13.09
C THR A 257 -10.21 4.96 13.97
N HIS A 258 -9.45 3.95 13.53
CA HIS A 258 -8.23 3.51 14.22
C HIS A 258 -6.95 3.81 13.43
N SER A 259 -7.07 4.38 12.23
CA SER A 259 -5.94 4.47 11.30
C SER A 259 -5.95 5.70 10.42
N VAL A 260 -7.10 6.36 10.28
CA VAL A 260 -7.23 7.57 9.47
C VAL A 260 -7.07 8.78 10.38
N GLU A 261 -6.28 9.76 9.93
CA GLU A 261 -6.16 11.05 10.60
C GLU A 261 -7.33 11.94 10.15
N LEU A 262 -8.18 12.38 11.07
CA LEU A 262 -9.41 13.09 10.69
C LEU A 262 -9.23 14.60 10.49
N SER A 263 -8.09 15.17 10.88
CA SER A 263 -7.83 16.63 10.83
C SER A 263 -7.83 17.26 9.43
N GLY A 264 -7.69 16.46 8.37
CA GLY A 264 -7.73 16.92 6.99
C GLY A 264 -9.13 17.10 6.40
N TYR A 265 -10.18 16.68 7.11
CA TYR A 265 -11.55 16.64 6.59
C TYR A 265 -12.35 17.88 7.01
N ASP A 266 -12.60 18.77 6.05
CA ASP A 266 -13.49 19.92 6.21
C ASP A 266 -14.96 19.55 5.97
N LEU A 267 -15.67 19.22 7.05
CA LEU A 267 -17.09 18.85 6.99
C LEU A 267 -17.99 19.91 6.36
N ARG A 268 -17.63 21.19 6.44
CA ARG A 268 -18.43 22.27 5.84
C ARG A 268 -18.44 22.19 4.33
N ARG A 269 -17.33 21.73 3.73
CA ARG A 269 -17.17 21.62 2.27
C ARG A 269 -17.66 20.29 1.71
N MET A 270 -17.62 19.23 2.51
CA MET A 270 -17.92 17.88 2.04
C MET A 270 -19.33 17.41 2.32
N THR A 271 -20.09 18.16 3.13
CA THR A 271 -21.46 17.82 3.52
C THR A 271 -22.45 18.64 2.70
N THR A 272 -23.47 18.00 2.16
CA THR A 272 -24.61 18.65 1.51
C THR A 272 -25.90 18.06 2.08
N LEU A 273 -26.84 18.92 2.45
CA LEU A 273 -28.19 18.52 2.84
C LEU A 273 -29.13 18.72 1.64
N GLU A 274 -30.00 17.75 1.39
CA GLU A 274 -31.04 17.81 0.37
C GLU A 274 -32.41 17.68 1.04
N ARG A 275 -33.31 18.63 0.75
CA ARG A 275 -34.70 18.64 1.21
C ARG A 275 -35.59 19.27 0.15
N ALA A 276 -36.73 18.64 -0.14
CA ALA A 276 -37.67 19.11 -1.17
C ALA A 276 -36.99 19.42 -2.53
N GLY A 277 -35.98 18.62 -2.92
CA GLY A 277 -35.21 18.78 -4.15
C GLY A 277 -34.23 19.97 -4.16
N LYS A 278 -34.11 20.73 -3.07
CA LYS A 278 -33.13 21.81 -2.90
C LYS A 278 -31.92 21.30 -2.12
N LYS A 279 -30.73 21.77 -2.50
CA LYS A 279 -29.45 21.44 -1.85
C LYS A 279 -28.96 22.61 -1.01
N TYR A 280 -28.46 22.30 0.18
CA TYR A 280 -28.00 23.24 1.19
C TYR A 280 -26.60 22.87 1.66
N THR A 281 -25.73 23.88 1.78
CA THR A 281 -24.39 23.73 2.39
C THR A 281 -24.44 24.13 3.86
N PRO A 282 -23.66 23.49 4.75
CA PRO A 282 -23.62 23.87 6.16
C PRO A 282 -23.23 25.34 6.35
N SER A 283 -23.96 26.06 7.20
CA SER A 283 -23.56 27.40 7.65
C SER A 283 -22.34 27.32 8.56
N SER A 284 -22.28 26.28 9.41
CA SER A 284 -21.14 25.93 10.24
C SER A 284 -20.98 24.42 10.39
N ALA A 285 -19.75 23.97 10.64
CA ALA A 285 -19.44 22.59 10.98
C ALA A 285 -18.21 22.54 11.90
N SER A 286 -18.21 21.66 12.89
CA SER A 286 -17.02 21.41 13.73
C SER A 286 -15.88 20.79 12.90
N SER A 287 -14.64 21.14 13.23
CA SER A 287 -13.47 20.42 12.71
C SER A 287 -13.38 19.04 13.36
N LEU A 288 -13.15 17.99 12.56
CA LEU A 288 -12.80 16.69 13.10
C LEU A 288 -11.30 16.69 13.44
N SER A 289 -10.90 16.10 14.56
CA SER A 289 -9.50 15.94 14.94
C SER A 289 -9.26 14.64 15.70
N GLY A 290 -8.06 14.08 15.56
CA GLY A 290 -7.71 12.79 16.15
C GLY A 290 -8.39 11.61 15.43
N HIS A 291 -8.55 10.51 16.17
CA HIS A 291 -9.08 9.23 15.65
C HIS A 291 -10.51 8.93 16.14
N HIS A 292 -10.99 9.68 17.14
CA HIS A 292 -12.39 9.73 17.54
C HIS A 292 -12.77 11.19 17.67
N ALA A 293 -13.71 11.64 16.85
CA ALA A 293 -14.11 13.03 16.81
C ALA A 293 -15.63 13.13 16.93
N LYS A 294 -16.09 14.16 17.64
CA LYS A 294 -17.49 14.48 17.78
C LYS A 294 -17.68 15.95 17.42
N GLY A 295 -18.77 16.28 16.73
CA GLY A 295 -19.00 17.61 16.23
C GLY A 295 -20.46 17.91 15.93
N ILE A 296 -20.73 19.17 15.62
CA ILE A 296 -22.04 19.66 15.18
C ILE A 296 -21.94 20.20 13.76
N ILE A 297 -22.95 19.91 12.95
CA ILE A 297 -23.15 20.49 11.62
C ILE A 297 -24.46 21.25 11.66
N THR A 298 -24.42 22.53 11.28
CA THR A 298 -25.60 23.40 11.26
C THR A 298 -25.88 23.86 9.85
N PHE A 299 -27.15 23.80 9.46
CA PHE A 299 -27.69 24.36 8.24
C PHE A 299 -28.72 25.41 8.61
N ASP A 300 -28.57 26.61 8.06
CA ASP A 300 -29.52 27.70 8.23
C ASP A 300 -30.32 27.93 6.95
N ARG A 301 -31.53 28.49 7.10
CA ARG A 301 -32.41 28.86 5.97
C ARG A 301 -32.79 27.66 5.09
N VAL A 302 -32.99 26.50 5.71
CA VAL A 302 -33.55 25.33 5.04
C VAL A 302 -35.04 25.55 4.85
N GLU A 303 -35.50 25.49 3.61
CA GLU A 303 -36.90 25.75 3.26
C GLU A 303 -37.64 24.45 2.98
N GLY A 304 -38.95 24.45 3.25
CA GLY A 304 -39.82 23.31 2.99
C GLY A 304 -39.87 22.30 4.13
N LYS A 305 -40.82 21.38 4.01
CA LYS A 305 -41.00 20.21 4.87
C LYS A 305 -40.76 18.94 4.05
N GLY A 306 -40.72 17.79 4.71
CA GLY A 306 -40.45 16.51 4.08
C GLY A 306 -39.10 15.90 4.45
N PRO A 307 -38.75 14.78 3.80
CA PRO A 307 -37.59 13.97 4.16
C PRO A 307 -36.28 14.74 4.00
N VAL A 308 -35.36 14.48 4.92
CA VAL A 308 -34.04 15.10 4.94
C VAL A 308 -33.02 14.05 4.53
N THR A 309 -32.23 14.36 3.50
CA THR A 309 -31.11 13.51 3.07
C THR A 309 -29.80 14.28 3.21
N VAL A 310 -28.79 13.65 3.79
CA VAL A 310 -27.45 14.24 3.96
C VAL A 310 -26.45 13.40 3.20
N LEU A 311 -25.67 14.05 2.36
CA LEU A 311 -24.56 13.48 1.62
C LEU A 311 -23.25 13.99 2.22
N ILE A 312 -22.40 13.09 2.70
CA ILE A 312 -21.01 13.38 3.11
C ILE A 312 -20.08 12.69 2.13
N THR A 313 -19.16 13.44 1.52
CA THR A 313 -18.21 12.92 0.52
C THR A 313 -16.77 12.98 1.00
N GLY A 314 -15.87 12.25 0.34
CA GLY A 314 -14.42 12.43 0.51
C GLY A 314 -13.79 11.79 1.77
N ILE A 315 -14.55 11.08 2.60
CA ILE A 315 -14.01 10.28 3.71
C ILE A 315 -13.54 8.91 3.15
N PRO A 316 -12.39 8.35 3.55
CA PRO A 316 -11.83 7.13 2.96
C PRO A 316 -12.76 5.91 2.97
N GLN A 317 -12.47 4.95 2.07
CA GLN A 317 -13.19 3.69 1.81
C GLN A 317 -14.60 3.85 1.23
N VAL A 318 -15.32 4.92 1.57
CA VAL A 318 -16.68 5.19 1.10
C VAL A 318 -16.73 6.62 0.54
N MET A 319 -16.62 6.74 -0.78
CA MET A 319 -16.57 8.03 -1.48
C MET A 319 -17.79 8.91 -1.19
N GLU A 320 -18.96 8.29 -1.02
CA GLU A 320 -20.24 8.97 -0.79
C GLU A 320 -21.04 8.24 0.30
N ARG A 321 -21.39 8.96 1.36
CA ARG A 321 -22.20 8.47 2.47
C ARG A 321 -23.54 9.19 2.47
N VAL A 322 -24.63 8.43 2.40
CA VAL A 322 -26.00 8.96 2.34
C VAL A 322 -26.73 8.60 3.61
N PHE A 323 -27.27 9.60 4.30
CA PHE A 323 -28.08 9.44 5.50
C PHE A 323 -29.46 10.03 5.23
N SER A 324 -30.53 9.33 5.61
CA SER A 324 -31.90 9.77 5.33
C SER A 324 -32.82 9.60 6.53
N TRP A 325 -33.70 10.59 6.73
CA TRP A 325 -34.74 10.61 7.74
C TRP A 325 -36.07 10.98 7.10
N ASP A 326 -37.08 10.13 7.36
CA ASP A 326 -38.45 10.41 7.01
C ASP A 326 -39.08 11.35 8.04
N GLU A 327 -39.99 12.22 7.59
CA GLU A 327 -40.66 13.24 8.42
C GLU A 327 -41.43 12.64 9.62
N SER A 328 -41.77 11.35 9.58
CA SER A 328 -42.54 10.67 10.62
C SER A 328 -41.73 10.24 11.84
N ALA A 329 -40.41 10.44 11.87
CA ALA A 329 -39.55 9.91 12.94
C ALA A 329 -39.39 10.82 14.18
N GLY A 330 -40.05 11.98 14.22
CA GLY A 330 -39.85 12.99 15.29
C GLY A 330 -41.10 13.71 15.77
N GLY A 331 -42.28 13.10 15.61
CA GLY A 331 -43.56 13.61 16.13
C GLY A 331 -43.74 13.36 17.63
#